data_AF-A0A8B6EI85-F1
#
_entry.id   AF-A0A8B6EI85-F1
#
_cell.length_a   1.000
_cell.length_b   1.000
_cell.length_c   1.000
_cell.angle_alpha   90.00
_cell.angle_beta   90.00
_cell.angle_gamma   90.00
#
_symmetry.space_group_name_H-M   'P 1'
#
loop_
_entity.id
_entity.type
_entity.pdbx_description
1 polymer ?
#
loop_
_entity_poly.entity_id
_entity_poly.type
_entity_poly.pdbx_seq_one_letter_code
_entity_poly.pdbx_strand_id
1 'polypeptide(L)'
;MRRRNGPSTACVALWLFIALFVLQFVNYDWNILNFHLFSDGEPHMEFRGPIKPFTDKYNIGPPPVAKNLPYSTLKPRPWEMKGDTSNDYIHPPRVTEVHLRIMVITYNRAESMLRLLKSLNNVDYLDDRVVLEIWVDRSKDGIIDKKTFATARNFSFEKGFKTVHQQDKHVGIYGQWIDTWQPTADSKEIAVIFEDDITVSPFFYRYLKKVHARYDNRPEINGYSLQGISIKHGGAGGNLHAPNENVVFLYPIVGSWGFSPKKENWIGFQRWFAEARKNTSFQPYVPGILPTGWYKTFLKQGKTDSMWTMWHIFYAYSKKEWTLYPNFPKNAGMTINWKEKGLHFAKTLKNTDPLVMEWDTRLDNLPEEPIHLDANGKIVKH
;
A
#
# COMPACT_ATOMS: atom_id res chain seq x y z
N MET A 1 6.24 -41.49 60.75
CA MET A 1 6.58 -40.34 59.87
C MET A 1 5.72 -40.40 58.61
N ARG A 2 4.79 -39.45 58.42
CA ARG A 2 3.88 -39.40 57.27
C ARG A 2 4.67 -39.15 55.97
N ARG A 3 4.64 -40.11 55.02
CA ARG A 3 5.04 -39.90 53.62
C ARG A 3 3.83 -39.41 52.83
N ARG A 4 3.98 -38.29 52.11
CA ARG A 4 2.98 -37.80 51.13
C ARG A 4 3.09 -38.67 49.87
N ASN A 5 2.00 -39.29 49.45
CA ASN A 5 1.87 -39.98 48.17
C ASN A 5 1.65 -38.92 47.07
N GLY A 6 2.56 -38.85 46.09
CA GLY A 6 2.30 -38.20 44.81
C GLY A 6 1.45 -39.11 43.91
N PRO A 7 0.70 -38.56 42.94
CA PRO A 7 -0.18 -39.36 42.09
C PRO A 7 0.61 -40.32 41.20
N SER A 8 0.07 -41.53 41.00
CA SER A 8 0.71 -42.60 40.23
C SER A 8 0.78 -42.25 38.73
N THR A 9 1.80 -42.79 38.06
CA THR A 9 2.07 -42.66 36.62
C THR A 9 0.89 -43.03 35.71
N ALA A 10 -0.07 -43.81 36.21
CA ALA A 10 -1.31 -44.14 35.50
C ALA A 10 -2.30 -42.94 35.40
N CYS A 11 -2.31 -42.03 36.38
CA CYS A 11 -3.13 -40.81 36.31
C CYS A 11 -2.58 -39.81 35.28
N VAL A 12 -1.27 -39.72 35.11
CA VAL A 12 -0.65 -38.79 34.15
C VAL A 12 -0.88 -39.24 32.70
N ALA A 13 -0.88 -40.55 32.44
CA ALA A 13 -1.18 -41.10 31.12
C ALA A 13 -2.65 -40.92 30.70
N LEU A 14 -3.60 -41.01 31.65
CA LEU A 14 -5.02 -40.81 31.38
C LEU A 14 -5.37 -39.34 31.09
N TRP A 15 -4.66 -38.38 31.72
CA TRP A 15 -4.80 -36.96 31.42
C TRP A 15 -4.20 -36.56 30.06
N LEU A 16 -3.11 -37.19 29.62
CA LEU A 16 -2.52 -36.95 28.30
C LEU A 16 -3.37 -37.51 27.15
N PHE A 17 -4.05 -38.65 27.35
CA PHE A 17 -4.96 -39.20 26.34
C PHE A 17 -6.27 -38.40 26.23
N ILE A 18 -6.81 -37.87 27.34
CA ILE A 18 -8.01 -37.00 27.29
C ILE A 18 -7.66 -35.62 26.68
N ALA A 19 -6.48 -35.08 26.95
CA ALA A 19 -6.01 -33.84 26.32
C ALA A 19 -5.80 -33.98 24.80
N LEU A 20 -5.31 -35.14 24.32
CA LEU A 20 -5.14 -35.40 22.89
C LEU A 20 -6.46 -35.70 22.15
N PHE A 21 -7.48 -36.26 22.83
CA PHE A 21 -8.77 -36.55 22.22
C PHE A 21 -9.72 -35.34 22.17
N VAL A 22 -9.58 -34.37 23.09
CA VAL A 22 -10.35 -33.10 23.04
C VAL A 22 -9.78 -32.11 22.00
N LEU A 23 -8.54 -32.29 21.56
CA LEU A 23 -7.89 -31.45 20.54
C LEU A 23 -8.20 -31.85 19.08
N GLN A 24 -8.96 -32.93 18.84
CA GLN A 24 -9.40 -33.32 17.49
C GLN A 24 -10.83 -32.90 17.12
N PHE A 25 -11.59 -32.28 18.04
CA PHE A 25 -12.96 -31.83 17.76
C PHE A 25 -13.28 -30.38 18.14
N VAL A 26 -12.26 -29.56 18.45
CA VAL A 26 -12.43 -28.11 18.58
C VAL A 26 -11.50 -27.42 17.60
N ASN A 27 -12.08 -26.92 16.51
CA ASN A 27 -11.44 -26.07 15.52
C ASN A 27 -11.12 -24.73 16.21
N TYR A 28 -10.00 -24.67 16.95
CA TYR A 28 -9.62 -23.51 17.74
C TYR A 28 -8.81 -22.52 16.89
N ASP A 29 -9.46 -21.38 16.65
CA ASP A 29 -9.02 -20.21 15.91
C ASP A 29 -7.90 -19.48 16.67
N TRP A 30 -6.73 -19.33 16.05
CA TRP A 30 -5.60 -18.57 16.61
C TRP A 30 -5.61 -17.09 16.21
N ASN A 31 -6.70 -16.56 15.64
CA ASN A 31 -6.84 -15.13 15.38
C ASN A 31 -7.48 -14.38 16.56
N ILE A 32 -6.77 -14.28 17.69
CA ILE A 32 -7.14 -13.32 18.74
C ILE A 32 -5.90 -12.59 19.24
N LEU A 33 -5.58 -11.48 18.58
CA LEU A 33 -5.15 -10.26 19.28
C LEU A 33 -6.16 -9.19 18.95
N ASN A 34 -7.21 -9.17 19.79
CA ASN A 34 -8.16 -8.07 19.87
C ASN A 34 -7.39 -6.77 20.15
N PHE A 35 -7.36 -5.88 19.17
CA PHE A 35 -7.27 -4.45 19.42
C PHE A 35 -8.60 -4.01 20.02
N HIS A 36 -8.73 -4.07 21.34
CA HIS A 36 -9.63 -3.23 22.15
C HIS A 36 -8.92 -3.05 23.49
N LEU A 37 -8.47 -1.83 23.77
CA LEU A 37 -8.33 -1.17 25.07
C LEU A 37 -7.41 0.05 24.88
N PHE A 38 -8.01 1.23 24.73
CA PHE A 38 -7.48 2.49 25.28
C PHE A 38 -8.67 3.42 25.54
N SER A 39 -9.45 3.09 26.56
CA SER A 39 -10.13 4.08 27.37
C SER A 39 -9.52 3.97 28.77
N ASP A 40 -8.97 5.07 29.25
CA ASP A 40 -8.60 5.43 30.62
C ASP A 40 -7.79 4.41 31.43
N GLY A 41 -6.48 4.67 31.51
CA GLY A 41 -5.55 4.00 32.41
C GLY A 41 -4.21 3.76 31.75
N GLU A 42 -3.24 4.65 32.00
CA GLU A 42 -1.85 4.48 31.59
C GLU A 42 -1.24 3.16 32.10
N PRO A 43 -0.30 2.61 31.32
CA PRO A 43 0.96 2.20 31.92
C PRO A 43 2.12 2.85 31.18
N HIS A 44 2.85 3.70 31.89
CA HIS A 44 4.16 4.19 31.50
C HIS A 44 5.10 3.01 31.21
N MET A 45 5.59 2.93 29.98
CA MET A 45 6.82 2.20 29.66
C MET A 45 7.91 3.25 29.45
N GLU A 46 8.63 3.59 30.53
CA GLU A 46 9.80 4.48 30.48
C GLU A 46 10.89 3.85 29.59
N PHE A 47 11.04 4.35 28.36
CA PHE A 47 12.29 4.18 27.62
C PHE A 47 13.34 5.13 28.22
N ARG A 48 14.14 4.61 29.16
CA ARG A 48 15.33 5.33 29.66
C ARG A 48 16.46 5.21 28.65
N GLY A 49 16.68 6.28 27.90
CA GLY A 49 17.87 6.52 27.10
C GLY A 49 17.67 7.74 26.19
N PRO A 50 18.68 8.62 26.03
CA PRO A 50 18.54 9.78 25.15
C PRO A 50 18.40 9.29 23.69
N ILE A 51 17.22 9.52 23.10
CA ILE A 51 16.98 9.33 21.66
C ILE A 51 17.74 10.44 20.92
N LYS A 52 18.78 10.07 20.17
CA LYS A 52 19.52 11.04 19.34
C LYS A 52 18.68 11.44 18.13
N PRO A 53 18.70 12.73 17.73
CA PRO A 53 18.01 13.20 16.53
C PRO A 53 18.58 12.54 15.28
N PHE A 54 17.75 12.52 14.22
CA PHE A 54 18.12 12.22 12.84
C PHE A 54 19.36 13.03 12.44
N THR A 55 20.55 12.47 12.64
CA THR A 55 21.83 13.00 12.17
C THR A 55 22.72 11.83 11.76
N ASP A 56 23.49 12.05 10.69
CA ASP A 56 24.19 11.07 9.87
C ASP A 56 25.18 10.17 10.64
N LYS A 57 24.69 9.12 11.32
CA LYS A 57 25.59 8.14 11.98
C LYS A 57 25.28 6.66 11.74
N TYR A 58 24.33 6.32 10.88
CA TYR A 58 24.23 4.97 10.33
C TYR A 58 24.57 5.01 8.86
N ASN A 59 25.86 4.83 8.56
CA ASN A 59 26.37 4.60 7.21
C ASN A 59 25.92 3.19 6.78
N ILE A 60 24.63 3.03 6.47
CA ILE A 60 24.16 1.90 5.70
C ILE A 60 24.73 2.14 4.32
N GLY A 61 25.73 1.36 3.92
CA GLY A 61 26.35 1.49 2.61
C GLY A 61 25.30 1.58 1.51
N PRO A 62 25.61 2.25 0.38
CA PRO A 62 24.65 2.42 -0.70
C PRO A 62 24.03 1.05 -1.05
N PRO A 63 22.71 1.00 -1.33
CA PRO A 63 22.09 -0.24 -1.77
C PRO A 63 22.93 -0.82 -2.92
N PRO A 64 23.13 -2.15 -2.98
CA PRO A 64 23.92 -2.76 -4.03
C PRO A 64 23.44 -2.20 -5.36
N VAL A 65 24.34 -1.49 -6.05
CA VAL A 65 24.05 -0.81 -7.30
C VAL A 65 23.65 -1.91 -8.28
N ALA A 66 22.37 -1.95 -8.65
CA ALA A 66 21.94 -2.72 -9.80
C ALA A 66 22.78 -2.20 -10.97
N LYS A 67 23.68 -3.03 -11.49
CA LYS A 67 24.48 -2.72 -12.68
C LYS A 67 23.52 -2.13 -13.72
N ASN A 68 23.91 -1.02 -14.36
CA ASN A 68 23.14 -0.35 -15.42
C ASN A 68 22.70 -1.36 -16.48
N LEU A 69 21.53 -1.97 -16.29
CA LEU A 69 20.91 -2.84 -17.27
C LEU A 69 20.23 -1.91 -18.28
N PRO A 70 20.55 -2.03 -19.58
CA PRO A 70 19.94 -1.20 -20.59
C PRO A 70 18.42 -1.36 -20.55
N TYR A 71 17.76 -0.23 -20.75
CA TYR A 71 16.30 -0.06 -20.75
C TYR A 71 15.57 -1.07 -21.66
N SER A 72 16.27 -1.61 -22.66
CA SER A 72 15.79 -2.60 -23.63
C SER A 72 15.55 -4.02 -23.09
N THR A 73 15.74 -4.28 -21.80
CA THR A 73 15.57 -5.63 -21.20
C THR A 73 14.21 -5.86 -20.54
N LEU A 74 13.35 -4.83 -20.45
CA LEU A 74 11.93 -5.04 -20.16
C LEU A 74 11.31 -5.78 -21.34
N LYS A 75 10.89 -7.03 -21.13
CA LYS A 75 10.17 -7.80 -22.14
C LYS A 75 8.94 -6.98 -22.59
N PRO A 76 8.65 -6.89 -23.91
CA PRO A 76 7.38 -6.37 -24.37
C PRO A 76 6.24 -7.09 -23.65
N ARG A 77 5.13 -6.37 -23.45
CA ARG A 77 4.01 -6.88 -22.65
C ARG A 77 3.57 -8.24 -23.22
N PRO A 78 3.18 -9.23 -22.41
CA PRO A 78 2.80 -10.55 -22.94
C PRO A 78 1.72 -10.52 -24.05
N TRP A 79 0.87 -9.48 -24.05
CA TRP A 79 -0.11 -9.22 -25.11
C TRP A 79 0.44 -8.46 -26.33
N GLU A 80 1.62 -7.85 -26.24
CA GLU A 80 2.38 -7.33 -27.39
C GLU A 80 3.15 -8.46 -28.11
N MET A 81 3.37 -9.61 -27.48
CA MET A 81 4.06 -10.77 -28.07
C MET A 81 3.12 -11.85 -28.65
N LYS A 82 1.84 -11.84 -28.28
CA LYS A 82 0.86 -12.76 -28.86
C LYS A 82 0.21 -12.11 -30.08
N GLY A 83 0.75 -12.41 -31.26
CA GLY A 83 0.00 -12.32 -32.51
C GLY A 83 -1.11 -13.37 -32.50
N ASP A 84 -2.18 -13.08 -31.78
CA ASP A 84 -3.42 -13.83 -31.89
C ASP A 84 -4.11 -13.36 -33.18
N THR A 85 -4.36 -14.31 -34.09
CA THR A 85 -4.92 -14.08 -35.43
C THR A 85 -6.45 -14.04 -35.41
N SER A 86 -7.07 -13.90 -34.24
CA SER A 86 -8.49 -13.61 -34.15
C SER A 86 -8.78 -12.19 -34.65
N ASN A 87 -9.53 -12.12 -35.75
CA ASN A 87 -9.80 -10.94 -36.57
C ASN A 87 -10.70 -9.87 -35.89
N ASP A 88 -10.80 -9.88 -34.56
CA ASP A 88 -11.64 -8.98 -33.76
C ASP A 88 -10.82 -8.04 -32.84
N TYR A 89 -9.49 -8.09 -32.88
CA TYR A 89 -8.66 -7.07 -32.26
C TYR A 89 -8.53 -5.86 -33.19
N ILE A 90 -9.42 -4.88 -33.03
CA ILE A 90 -9.11 -3.51 -33.42
C ILE A 90 -7.86 -3.13 -32.62
N HIS A 91 -6.70 -3.05 -33.27
CA HIS A 91 -5.55 -2.38 -32.69
C HIS A 91 -6.05 -1.02 -32.19
N PRO A 92 -6.01 -0.73 -30.87
CA PRO A 92 -6.32 0.62 -30.45
C PRO A 92 -5.36 1.52 -31.24
N PRO A 93 -5.85 2.58 -31.90
CA PRO A 93 -4.97 3.55 -32.54
C PRO A 93 -3.90 3.91 -31.51
N ARG A 94 -2.62 3.92 -31.89
CA ARG A 94 -1.50 4.31 -31.01
C ARG A 94 -1.98 5.51 -30.18
N VAL A 95 -2.33 5.27 -28.92
CA VAL A 95 -3.03 6.27 -28.12
C VAL A 95 -2.01 7.37 -27.89
N THR A 96 -2.18 8.51 -28.55
CA THR A 96 -1.08 9.47 -28.73
C THR A 96 -0.71 10.22 -27.45
N GLU A 97 -1.53 10.15 -26.39
CA GLU A 97 -1.13 10.56 -25.04
C GLU A 97 -2.17 10.04 -24.02
N VAL A 98 -1.73 9.36 -22.95
CA VAL A 98 -2.55 9.03 -21.77
C VAL A 98 -2.12 9.97 -20.66
N HIS A 99 -3.06 10.68 -20.05
CA HIS A 99 -2.76 11.64 -18.98
C HIS A 99 -2.81 10.98 -17.60
N LEU A 100 -3.77 10.08 -17.40
CA LEU A 100 -3.94 9.32 -16.16
C LEU A 100 -4.15 7.84 -16.45
N ARG A 101 -3.36 7.00 -15.77
CA ARG A 101 -3.60 5.55 -15.66
C ARG A 101 -4.01 5.20 -14.24
N ILE A 102 -5.15 4.53 -14.10
CA ILE A 102 -5.66 4.05 -12.83
C ILE A 102 -5.52 2.54 -12.82
N MET A 103 -4.76 1.99 -11.88
CA MET A 103 -4.69 0.55 -11.65
C MET A 103 -5.53 0.20 -10.43
N VAL A 104 -6.57 -0.59 -10.64
CA VAL A 104 -7.36 -1.21 -9.57
C VAL A 104 -6.90 -2.65 -9.40
N ILE A 105 -6.33 -2.97 -8.25
CA ILE A 105 -5.90 -4.34 -7.91
C ILE A 105 -6.93 -4.99 -6.98
N THR A 106 -7.31 -6.22 -7.30
CA THR A 106 -8.33 -6.97 -6.55
C THR A 106 -8.04 -8.47 -6.56
N TYR A 107 -8.74 -9.19 -5.69
CA TYR A 107 -8.74 -10.66 -5.66
C TYR A 107 -10.17 -11.21 -5.72
N ASN A 108 -10.90 -11.17 -4.61
CA ASN A 108 -12.19 -11.86 -4.47
C ASN A 108 -13.27 -11.03 -3.74
N ARG A 109 -13.18 -9.69 -3.81
CA ARG A 109 -14.11 -8.77 -3.14
C ARG A 109 -14.92 -7.94 -4.16
N ALA A 110 -15.79 -8.63 -4.90
CA ALA A 110 -16.58 -8.03 -5.98
C ALA A 110 -17.36 -6.75 -5.57
N GLU A 111 -18.00 -6.75 -4.40
CA GLU A 111 -18.80 -5.59 -3.95
C GLU A 111 -17.94 -4.39 -3.56
N SER A 112 -16.81 -4.65 -2.92
CA SER A 112 -15.82 -3.63 -2.55
C SER A 112 -15.26 -2.98 -3.79
N MET A 113 -14.80 -3.79 -4.74
CA MET A 113 -14.31 -3.33 -6.04
C MET A 113 -15.40 -2.53 -6.76
N LEU A 114 -16.64 -3.01 -6.81
CA LEU A 114 -17.73 -2.29 -7.46
C LEU A 114 -17.97 -0.91 -6.84
N ARG A 115 -17.84 -0.77 -5.52
CA ARG A 115 -17.95 0.51 -4.82
C ARG A 115 -16.82 1.46 -5.23
N LEU A 116 -15.57 0.98 -5.30
CA LEU A 116 -14.46 1.77 -5.83
C LEU A 116 -14.73 2.22 -7.27
N LEU A 117 -15.10 1.28 -8.15
CA LEU A 117 -15.37 1.57 -9.57
C LEU A 117 -16.48 2.59 -9.76
N LYS A 118 -17.57 2.49 -8.99
CA LYS A 118 -18.64 3.50 -8.97
C LYS A 118 -18.14 4.87 -8.54
N SER A 119 -17.26 4.95 -7.54
CA SER A 119 -16.67 6.24 -7.13
C SER A 119 -15.77 6.84 -8.20
N LEU A 120 -15.07 6.03 -9.00
CA LEU A 120 -14.29 6.51 -10.14
C LEU A 120 -15.16 7.15 -11.24
N ASN A 121 -16.38 6.65 -11.48
CA ASN A 121 -17.31 7.32 -12.41
C ASN A 121 -17.82 8.68 -11.91
N ASN A 122 -17.63 9.02 -10.64
CA ASN A 122 -18.04 10.32 -10.09
C ASN A 122 -16.94 11.37 -10.12
N VAL A 123 -15.77 11.05 -10.66
CA VAL A 123 -14.60 11.93 -10.65
C VAL A 123 -14.64 12.91 -11.82
N ASP A 124 -14.19 14.13 -11.55
CA ASP A 124 -13.88 15.12 -12.56
C ASP A 124 -12.44 14.90 -13.06
N TYR A 125 -12.33 14.48 -14.32
CA TYR A 125 -11.07 14.19 -14.98
C TYR A 125 -10.53 15.34 -15.82
N LEU A 126 -11.11 16.55 -15.72
CA LEU A 126 -10.57 17.76 -16.37
C LEU A 126 -10.38 17.64 -17.88
N ASP A 127 -11.29 16.91 -18.54
CA ASP A 127 -11.24 16.54 -19.98
C ASP A 127 -9.99 15.75 -20.41
N ASP A 128 -9.19 15.28 -19.46
CA ASP A 128 -7.99 14.49 -19.74
C ASP A 128 -8.35 13.06 -20.12
N ARG A 129 -7.48 12.45 -20.93
CA ARG A 129 -7.62 11.04 -21.34
C ARG A 129 -7.22 10.10 -20.21
N VAL A 130 -8.17 9.33 -19.72
CA VAL A 130 -8.00 8.36 -18.63
C VAL A 130 -8.06 6.93 -19.14
N VAL A 131 -7.17 6.10 -18.61
CA VAL A 131 -7.21 4.64 -18.75
C VAL A 131 -7.42 4.01 -17.37
N LEU A 132 -8.40 3.12 -17.28
CA LEU A 132 -8.65 2.28 -16.11
C LEU A 132 -8.25 0.84 -16.42
N GLU A 133 -7.33 0.29 -15.64
CA GLU A 133 -6.93 -1.12 -15.68
C GLU A 133 -7.35 -1.81 -14.40
N ILE A 134 -8.13 -2.89 -14.52
CA ILE A 134 -8.58 -3.70 -13.38
C ILE A 134 -7.83 -5.03 -13.41
N TRP A 135 -6.99 -5.29 -12.41
CA TRP A 135 -6.14 -6.45 -12.28
C TRP A 135 -6.69 -7.43 -11.24
N VAL A 136 -7.19 -8.57 -11.71
CA VAL A 136 -7.80 -9.62 -10.88
C VAL A 136 -6.78 -10.74 -10.63
N ASP A 137 -6.34 -10.89 -9.37
CA ASP A 137 -5.45 -11.98 -8.96
C ASP A 137 -6.19 -13.33 -8.81
N ARG A 138 -5.42 -14.40 -8.77
CA ARG A 138 -5.88 -15.77 -8.52
C ARG A 138 -5.66 -16.17 -7.06
N SER A 139 -6.39 -17.20 -6.63
CA SER A 139 -6.05 -17.95 -5.43
C SER A 139 -4.71 -18.65 -5.61
N LYS A 140 -4.09 -19.12 -4.51
CA LYS A 140 -2.86 -19.93 -4.58
C LYS A 140 -3.02 -21.20 -5.42
N ASP A 141 -4.25 -21.72 -5.54
CA ASP A 141 -4.60 -22.87 -6.37
C ASP A 141 -4.89 -22.49 -7.84
N GLY A 142 -4.67 -21.23 -8.24
CA GLY A 142 -4.82 -20.76 -9.60
C GLY A 142 -6.26 -20.40 -10.01
N ILE A 143 -7.17 -20.26 -9.05
CA ILE A 143 -8.60 -20.01 -9.32
C ILE A 143 -8.88 -18.51 -9.34
N ILE A 144 -9.53 -18.03 -10.41
CA ILE A 144 -10.09 -16.67 -10.48
C ILE A 144 -11.47 -16.67 -9.80
N ASP A 145 -11.73 -15.69 -8.94
CA ASP A 145 -13.07 -15.47 -8.40
C ASP A 145 -14.03 -15.01 -9.51
N LYS A 146 -14.97 -15.88 -9.88
CA LYS A 146 -15.89 -15.64 -11.01
C LYS A 146 -16.74 -14.39 -10.82
N LYS A 147 -17.19 -14.13 -9.58
CA LYS A 147 -18.04 -12.98 -9.28
C LYS A 147 -17.26 -11.68 -9.49
N THR A 148 -16.06 -11.58 -8.91
CA THR A 148 -15.19 -10.40 -9.03
C THR A 148 -14.81 -10.14 -10.49
N PHE A 149 -14.40 -11.18 -11.22
CA PHE A 149 -14.05 -11.03 -12.64
C PHE A 149 -15.23 -10.61 -13.52
N ALA A 150 -16.42 -11.20 -13.30
CA ALA A 150 -17.63 -10.81 -14.03
C ALA A 150 -18.03 -9.36 -13.71
N THR A 151 -17.98 -8.95 -12.45
CA THR A 151 -18.23 -7.56 -12.04
C THR A 151 -17.27 -6.59 -12.73
N ALA A 152 -15.97 -6.90 -12.78
CA ALA A 152 -14.97 -6.05 -13.45
C ALA A 152 -15.23 -5.93 -14.96
N ARG A 153 -15.53 -7.06 -15.63
CA ARG A 153 -15.82 -7.07 -17.07
C ARG A 153 -17.09 -6.31 -17.42
N ASN A 154 -18.15 -6.47 -16.63
CA ASN A 154 -19.47 -5.89 -16.91
C ASN A 154 -19.61 -4.42 -16.47
N PHE A 155 -18.70 -3.91 -15.65
CA PHE A 155 -18.74 -2.51 -15.21
C PHE A 155 -18.57 -1.54 -16.40
N SER A 156 -19.44 -0.55 -16.53
CA SER A 156 -19.30 0.50 -17.56
C SER A 156 -18.51 1.68 -17.00
N PHE A 157 -17.28 1.87 -17.49
CA PHE A 157 -16.48 3.05 -17.15
C PHE A 157 -16.79 4.17 -18.14
N GLU A 158 -17.36 5.25 -17.64
CA GLU A 158 -17.93 6.33 -18.48
C GLU A 158 -16.93 7.45 -18.78
N LYS A 159 -15.72 7.34 -18.21
CA LYS A 159 -14.74 8.44 -18.16
C LYS A 159 -13.51 8.21 -19.03
N GLY A 160 -13.41 7.07 -19.70
CA GLY A 160 -12.25 6.73 -20.53
C GLY A 160 -12.22 5.26 -20.94
N PHE A 161 -11.03 4.79 -21.30
CA PHE A 161 -10.83 3.39 -21.70
C PHE A 161 -10.70 2.48 -20.49
N LYS A 162 -11.34 1.31 -20.53
CA LYS A 162 -11.25 0.29 -19.48
C LYS A 162 -10.71 -1.02 -20.02
N THR A 163 -9.71 -1.58 -19.34
CA THR A 163 -9.20 -2.92 -19.59
C THR A 163 -9.29 -3.76 -18.32
N VAL A 164 -9.64 -5.04 -18.47
CA VAL A 164 -9.66 -6.00 -17.36
C VAL A 164 -8.61 -7.07 -17.64
N HIS A 165 -7.68 -7.22 -16.70
CA HIS A 165 -6.60 -8.19 -16.73
C HIS A 165 -6.91 -9.29 -15.71
N GLN A 166 -6.86 -10.55 -16.15
CA GLN A 166 -6.70 -11.66 -15.21
C GLN A 166 -5.21 -11.97 -15.10
N GLN A 167 -4.71 -12.19 -13.89
CA GLN A 167 -3.35 -12.69 -13.73
C GLN A 167 -3.25 -14.12 -14.29
N ASP A 168 -2.13 -14.49 -14.90
CA ASP A 168 -1.94 -15.85 -15.43
C ASP A 168 -1.66 -16.88 -14.31
N LYS A 169 -1.17 -16.42 -13.17
CA LYS A 169 -0.88 -17.19 -11.95
C LYS A 169 -1.17 -16.35 -10.71
N HIS A 170 -1.17 -16.94 -9.53
CA HIS A 170 -1.19 -16.16 -8.29
C HIS A 170 0.09 -15.31 -8.19
N VAL A 171 -0.07 -13.99 -8.15
CA VAL A 171 1.06 -13.04 -8.01
C VAL A 171 1.13 -12.40 -6.63
N GLY A 172 0.02 -12.45 -5.86
CA GLY A 172 -0.07 -11.92 -4.52
C GLY A 172 0.09 -10.41 -4.45
N ILE A 173 0.20 -9.90 -3.21
CA ILE A 173 0.30 -8.45 -2.94
C ILE A 173 1.51 -7.82 -3.63
N TYR A 174 2.67 -8.50 -3.62
CA TYR A 174 3.87 -7.98 -4.28
C TYR A 174 3.67 -7.81 -5.78
N GLY A 175 3.17 -8.84 -6.47
CA GLY A 175 2.99 -8.72 -7.92
C GLY A 175 1.89 -7.75 -8.29
N GLN A 176 0.79 -7.71 -7.54
CA GLN A 176 -0.29 -6.75 -7.78
C GLN A 176 0.19 -5.30 -7.61
N TRP A 177 0.89 -4.98 -6.52
CA TRP A 177 1.37 -3.62 -6.30
C TRP A 177 2.54 -3.25 -7.20
N ILE A 178 3.53 -4.13 -7.34
CA ILE A 178 4.83 -3.77 -7.92
C ILE A 178 4.85 -4.00 -9.44
N ASP A 179 4.14 -4.99 -9.97
CA ASP A 179 4.31 -5.41 -11.36
C ASP A 179 3.22 -4.86 -12.32
N THR A 180 2.14 -4.26 -11.80
CA THR A 180 0.99 -3.82 -12.63
C THR A 180 1.26 -2.55 -13.43
N TRP A 181 1.87 -1.53 -12.82
CA TRP A 181 2.30 -0.34 -13.55
C TRP A 181 3.77 -0.44 -13.94
N GLN A 182 4.01 -0.49 -15.26
CA GLN A 182 5.34 -0.58 -15.86
C GLN A 182 5.51 0.57 -16.87
N PRO A 183 5.71 1.80 -16.40
CA PRO A 183 5.80 2.96 -17.29
C PRO A 183 7.06 2.90 -18.14
N THR A 184 6.96 3.46 -19.34
CA THR A 184 8.15 3.65 -20.16
C THR A 184 8.95 4.90 -19.74
N ALA A 185 10.23 4.98 -20.08
CA ALA A 185 11.07 6.13 -19.69
C ALA A 185 10.56 7.45 -20.28
N ASP A 186 9.98 7.40 -21.47
CA ASP A 186 9.36 8.52 -22.18
C ASP A 186 7.90 8.78 -21.78
N SER A 187 7.30 7.92 -20.95
CA SER A 187 5.92 8.12 -20.48
C SER A 187 5.79 9.42 -19.68
N LYS A 188 4.70 10.14 -19.92
CA LYS A 188 4.30 11.35 -19.19
C LYS A 188 3.03 11.15 -18.39
N GLU A 189 2.49 9.94 -18.36
CA GLU A 189 1.24 9.66 -17.66
C GLU A 189 1.44 9.76 -16.14
N ILE A 190 0.46 10.33 -15.46
CA ILE A 190 0.28 10.14 -14.02
C ILE A 190 -0.30 8.75 -13.83
N ALA A 191 0.14 8.02 -12.81
CA ALA A 191 -0.43 6.73 -12.47
C ALA A 191 -0.80 6.63 -11.00
N VAL A 192 -1.92 5.98 -10.70
CA VAL A 192 -2.39 5.77 -9.33
C VAL A 192 -2.86 4.33 -9.13
N ILE A 193 -2.43 3.71 -8.03
CA ILE A 193 -2.81 2.34 -7.66
C ILE A 193 -3.83 2.38 -6.52
N PHE A 194 -4.93 1.64 -6.68
CA PHE A 194 -5.96 1.44 -5.67
C PHE A 194 -6.21 -0.04 -5.40
N GLU A 195 -6.34 -0.41 -4.12
CA GLU A 195 -6.95 -1.67 -3.70
C GLU A 195 -8.47 -1.59 -3.77
N ASP A 196 -9.14 -2.75 -3.87
CA ASP A 196 -10.59 -2.85 -4.03
C ASP A 196 -11.43 -2.31 -2.85
N ASP A 197 -10.85 -2.04 -1.68
CA ASP A 197 -11.57 -1.52 -0.52
C ASP A 197 -11.44 0.00 -0.33
N ILE A 198 -11.14 0.72 -1.41
CA ILE A 198 -11.04 2.18 -1.44
C ILE A 198 -12.35 2.84 -1.93
N THR A 199 -12.58 4.07 -1.51
CA THR A 199 -13.47 5.03 -2.20
C THR A 199 -12.72 6.32 -2.41
N VAL A 200 -12.81 6.88 -3.61
CA VAL A 200 -12.10 8.11 -3.99
C VAL A 200 -13.00 9.33 -3.90
N SER A 201 -12.38 10.48 -3.66
CA SER A 201 -12.97 11.81 -3.79
C SER A 201 -13.21 12.12 -5.28
N PRO A 202 -14.29 12.83 -5.64
CA PRO A 202 -14.47 13.40 -6.97
C PRO A 202 -13.31 14.28 -7.45
N PHE A 203 -12.47 14.76 -6.53
CA PHE A 203 -11.37 15.69 -6.78
C PHE A 203 -9.97 15.05 -6.73
N PHE A 204 -9.86 13.73 -6.55
CA PHE A 204 -8.55 13.09 -6.36
C PHE A 204 -7.61 13.37 -7.54
N TYR A 205 -8.13 13.36 -8.78
CA TYR A 205 -7.30 13.58 -9.95
C TYR A 205 -6.86 15.04 -10.09
N ARG A 206 -7.74 15.99 -9.81
CA ARG A 206 -7.37 17.41 -9.76
C ARG A 206 -6.25 17.66 -8.75
N TYR A 207 -6.29 16.99 -7.60
CA TYR A 207 -5.19 17.01 -6.63
C TYR A 207 -3.90 16.43 -7.22
N LEU A 208 -3.94 15.21 -7.78
CA LEU A 208 -2.77 14.57 -8.38
C LEU A 208 -2.13 15.42 -9.48
N LYS A 209 -2.94 15.93 -10.42
CA LYS A 209 -2.46 16.79 -11.51
C LYS A 209 -1.69 18.00 -10.98
N LYS A 210 -2.15 18.61 -9.87
CA LYS A 210 -1.48 19.75 -9.24
C LYS A 210 -0.19 19.37 -8.51
N VAL A 211 -0.18 18.32 -7.70
CA VAL A 211 1.02 17.94 -6.94
C VAL A 211 2.12 17.38 -7.85
N HIS A 212 1.77 16.62 -8.89
CA HIS A 212 2.72 16.20 -9.92
C HIS A 212 3.31 17.41 -10.64
N ALA A 213 2.46 18.33 -11.15
CA ALA A 213 2.92 19.54 -11.82
C ALA A 213 3.83 20.41 -10.93
N ARG A 214 3.57 20.48 -9.61
CA ARG A 214 4.33 21.31 -8.68
C ARG A 214 5.65 20.68 -8.23
N TYR A 215 5.70 19.36 -8.09
CA TYR A 215 6.73 18.68 -7.32
C TYR A 215 7.46 17.54 -8.05
N ASP A 216 7.11 17.20 -9.29
CA ASP A 216 7.79 16.10 -10.02
C ASP A 216 9.30 16.38 -10.23
N ASN A 217 9.71 17.65 -10.31
CA ASN A 217 11.11 18.05 -10.43
C ASN A 217 11.91 17.94 -9.12
N ARG A 218 11.28 17.62 -7.99
CA ARG A 218 11.95 17.47 -6.68
C ARG A 218 12.44 16.03 -6.48
N PRO A 219 13.76 15.78 -6.54
CA PRO A 219 14.29 14.41 -6.47
C PRO A 219 14.04 13.72 -5.12
N GLU A 220 13.84 14.48 -4.05
CA GLU A 220 13.57 13.99 -2.70
C GLU A 220 12.14 13.45 -2.52
N ILE A 221 11.26 13.62 -3.51
CA ILE A 221 9.88 13.10 -3.46
C ILE A 221 9.79 11.82 -4.29
N ASN A 222 9.24 10.76 -3.69
CA ASN A 222 9.03 9.45 -4.34
C ASN A 222 7.63 9.27 -4.96
N GLY A 223 6.68 10.13 -4.59
CA GLY A 223 5.29 10.00 -5.00
C GLY A 223 4.34 10.69 -4.03
N TYR A 224 3.06 10.47 -4.30
CA TYR A 224 1.96 11.21 -3.68
C TYR A 224 0.93 10.25 -3.11
N SER A 225 0.69 10.37 -1.81
CA SER A 225 -0.40 9.69 -1.13
C SER A 225 -1.72 10.43 -1.36
N LEU A 226 -2.82 9.67 -1.44
CA LEU A 226 -4.19 10.20 -1.39
C LEU A 226 -4.84 10.03 0.00
N GLN A 227 -4.17 9.28 0.87
CA GLN A 227 -4.63 8.96 2.21
C GLN A 227 -4.62 10.20 3.11
N GLY A 228 -5.72 10.43 3.84
CA GLY A 228 -5.82 11.42 4.90
C GLY A 228 -5.45 10.83 6.26
N ILE A 229 -6.39 10.09 6.87
CA ILE A 229 -6.17 9.46 8.18
C ILE A 229 -5.00 8.48 8.10
N SER A 230 -3.98 8.74 8.92
CA SER A 230 -2.83 7.87 9.15
C SER A 230 -2.38 7.98 10.60
N ILE A 231 -1.70 6.95 11.09
CA ILE A 231 -1.02 6.99 12.39
C ILE A 231 0.39 7.59 12.24
N LYS A 232 0.98 7.95 13.38
CA LYS A 232 2.42 8.22 13.49
C LYS A 232 3.19 6.91 13.60
N HIS A 233 4.01 6.63 12.60
CA HIS A 233 4.75 5.37 12.50
C HIS A 233 6.03 5.31 13.35
N GLY A 234 6.41 6.37 14.08
CA GLY A 234 7.56 6.36 14.99
C GLY A 234 7.23 5.80 16.39
N GLY A 235 5.97 5.45 16.66
CA GLY A 235 5.52 4.92 17.95
C GLY A 235 4.86 5.95 18.86
N ALA A 236 4.94 7.25 18.54
CA ALA A 236 4.13 8.26 19.20
C ALA A 236 2.63 8.04 18.98
N GLY A 237 1.82 8.27 20.01
CA GLY A 237 0.37 8.15 19.93
C GLY A 237 -0.31 9.20 19.04
N GLY A 238 -1.49 8.85 18.54
CA GLY A 238 -2.39 9.74 17.80
C GLY A 238 -2.18 9.77 16.28
N ASN A 239 -3.03 10.54 15.61
CA ASN A 239 -3.03 10.67 14.16
C ASN A 239 -1.90 11.58 13.67
N LEU A 240 -1.35 11.22 12.52
CA LEU A 240 -0.44 12.05 11.74
C LEU A 240 -1.22 13.24 11.18
N HIS A 241 -0.74 14.45 11.45
CA HIS A 241 -1.26 15.69 10.89
C HIS A 241 -0.17 16.76 10.92
N ALA A 242 -0.16 17.63 9.92
CA ALA A 242 0.62 18.86 9.94
C ALA A 242 -0.22 20.02 10.52
N PRO A 243 0.39 21.14 10.93
CA PRO A 243 -0.35 22.36 11.28
C PRO A 243 -1.35 22.76 10.18
N ASN A 244 -2.53 23.24 10.57
CA ASN A 244 -3.70 23.43 9.71
C ASN A 244 -3.49 24.42 8.55
N GLU A 245 -2.51 25.32 8.67
CA GLU A 245 -2.10 26.26 7.65
C GLU A 245 -1.40 25.58 6.46
N ASN A 246 -0.84 24.39 6.67
CA ASN A 246 -0.22 23.60 5.61
C ASN A 246 -1.28 22.70 4.96
N VAL A 247 -1.35 22.70 3.64
CA VAL A 247 -2.29 21.84 2.87
C VAL A 247 -1.68 20.51 2.45
N VAL A 248 -0.36 20.40 2.54
CA VAL A 248 0.42 19.19 2.23
C VAL A 248 1.63 19.10 3.17
N PHE A 249 2.16 17.90 3.36
CA PHE A 249 3.43 17.67 4.06
C PHE A 249 4.18 16.47 3.49
N LEU A 250 5.48 16.41 3.75
CA LEU A 250 6.34 15.27 3.40
C LEU A 250 6.52 14.35 4.60
N TYR A 251 6.44 13.04 4.34
CA TYR A 251 6.49 11.99 5.36
C TYR A 251 7.32 10.79 4.86
N PRO A 252 8.11 10.10 5.71
CA PRO A 252 9.07 9.10 5.25
C PRO A 252 8.43 7.72 5.03
N ILE A 253 7.13 7.57 5.31
CA ILE A 253 6.39 6.32 5.15
C ILE A 253 5.35 6.52 4.05
N VAL A 254 5.23 5.55 3.16
CA VAL A 254 4.25 5.57 2.07
C VAL A 254 2.82 5.40 2.59
N GLY A 255 1.89 6.16 2.02
CA GLY A 255 0.45 5.99 2.25
C GLY A 255 -0.13 5.09 1.18
N SER A 256 -0.56 3.89 1.57
CA SER A 256 -0.96 2.85 0.61
C SER A 256 -2.45 2.88 0.26
N TRP A 257 -3.26 3.75 0.87
CA TRP A 257 -4.68 3.89 0.53
C TRP A 257 -4.85 4.81 -0.69
N GLY A 258 -4.27 4.43 -1.82
CA GLY A 258 -4.15 5.28 -3.00
C GLY A 258 -2.78 5.95 -3.05
N PHE A 259 -1.88 5.37 -3.84
CA PHE A 259 -0.53 5.88 -4.03
C PHE A 259 -0.30 6.18 -5.52
N SER A 260 0.18 7.39 -5.79
CA SER A 260 0.56 7.89 -7.11
C SER A 260 2.08 8.04 -7.15
N PRO A 261 2.82 6.99 -7.50
CA PRO A 261 4.28 7.05 -7.51
C PRO A 261 4.81 8.00 -8.58
N LYS A 262 5.96 8.61 -8.33
CA LYS A 262 6.72 9.27 -9.40
C LYS A 262 7.41 8.23 -10.28
N LYS A 263 7.30 8.40 -11.58
CA LYS A 263 7.73 7.44 -12.60
C LYS A 263 9.18 6.99 -12.42
N GLU A 264 10.12 7.94 -12.32
CA GLU A 264 11.54 7.64 -12.19
C GLU A 264 11.85 6.88 -10.90
N ASN A 265 11.25 7.31 -9.78
CA ASN A 265 11.40 6.66 -8.47
C ASN A 265 10.82 5.25 -8.48
N TRP A 266 9.64 5.06 -9.10
CA TRP A 266 8.98 3.76 -9.22
C TRP A 266 9.79 2.76 -10.02
N ILE A 267 10.28 3.16 -11.20
CA ILE A 267 11.16 2.33 -12.02
C ILE A 267 12.42 1.95 -11.23
N GLY A 268 13.00 2.90 -10.49
CA GLY A 268 14.15 2.66 -9.62
C GLY A 268 13.85 1.65 -8.52
N PHE A 269 12.71 1.80 -7.85
CA PHE A 269 12.23 0.88 -6.81
C PHE A 269 11.98 -0.52 -7.37
N GLN A 270 11.29 -0.66 -8.49
CA GLN A 270 10.99 -1.95 -9.13
C GLN A 270 12.28 -2.71 -9.49
N ARG A 271 13.26 -2.02 -10.11
CA ARG A 271 14.56 -2.60 -10.45
C ARG A 271 15.32 -3.06 -9.20
N TRP A 272 15.39 -2.20 -8.19
CA TRP A 272 16.04 -2.55 -6.93
C TRP A 272 15.35 -3.73 -6.25
N PHE A 273 14.02 -3.70 -6.16
CA PHE A 273 13.23 -4.75 -5.53
C PHE A 273 13.44 -6.09 -6.21
N ALA A 274 13.43 -6.13 -7.56
CA ALA A 274 13.67 -7.33 -8.35
C ALA A 274 15.03 -7.99 -8.06
N GLU A 275 16.07 -7.20 -7.80
CA GLU A 275 17.39 -7.71 -7.43
C GLU A 275 17.49 -8.05 -5.93
N ALA A 276 17.04 -7.14 -5.07
CA ALA A 276 17.16 -7.29 -3.62
C ALA A 276 16.38 -8.52 -3.09
N ARG A 277 15.19 -8.80 -3.65
CA ARG A 277 14.37 -9.96 -3.26
C ARG A 277 14.99 -11.31 -3.59
N LYS A 278 16.03 -11.36 -4.45
CA LYS A 278 16.75 -12.62 -4.75
C LYS A 278 17.60 -13.08 -3.56
N ASN A 279 18.00 -12.15 -2.69
CA ASN A 279 18.68 -12.48 -1.45
C ASN A 279 17.66 -12.79 -0.35
N THR A 280 17.42 -14.08 -0.10
CA THR A 280 16.45 -14.55 0.92
C THR A 280 16.84 -14.17 2.35
N SER A 281 18.10 -13.83 2.60
CA SER A 281 18.59 -13.38 3.91
C SER A 281 18.41 -11.88 4.13
N PHE A 282 18.19 -11.11 3.06
CA PHE A 282 17.98 -9.67 3.16
C PHE A 282 16.64 -9.35 3.81
N GLN A 283 16.64 -8.41 4.75
CA GLN A 283 15.43 -7.90 5.40
C GLN A 283 15.41 -6.38 5.31
N PRO A 284 14.33 -5.77 4.80
CA PRO A 284 14.23 -4.33 4.54
C PRO A 284 13.98 -3.54 5.84
N TYR A 285 14.79 -3.71 6.88
CA TYR A 285 14.57 -3.06 8.17
C TYR A 285 14.99 -1.59 8.17
N VAL A 286 14.12 -0.72 8.69
CA VAL A 286 14.42 0.68 8.99
C VAL A 286 14.34 0.90 10.51
N PRO A 287 15.36 1.50 11.14
CA PRO A 287 15.36 1.68 12.59
C PRO A 287 14.29 2.69 13.04
N GLY A 288 13.71 2.46 14.23
CA GLY A 288 12.87 3.46 14.90
C GLY A 288 11.45 3.63 14.34
N ILE A 289 10.96 2.71 13.52
CA ILE A 289 9.59 2.78 12.97
C ILE A 289 8.78 1.50 13.24
N LEU A 290 7.48 1.65 13.45
CA LEU A 290 6.50 0.59 13.68
C LEU A 290 6.44 -0.43 12.52
N PRO A 291 6.50 -0.04 11.22
CA PRO A 291 6.50 -0.98 10.10
C PRO A 291 7.58 -2.06 10.17
N THR A 292 8.78 -1.73 10.67
CA THR A 292 9.84 -2.72 10.90
C THR A 292 9.42 -3.76 11.94
N GLY A 293 8.73 -3.35 13.00
CA GLY A 293 8.17 -4.26 13.99
C GLY A 293 7.09 -5.17 13.40
N TRP A 294 6.17 -4.62 12.60
CA TRP A 294 5.14 -5.39 11.91
C TRP A 294 5.74 -6.42 10.94
N TYR A 295 6.74 -6.01 10.16
CA TYR A 295 7.42 -6.88 9.22
C TYR A 295 8.16 -8.03 9.94
N LYS A 296 8.80 -7.78 11.09
CA LYS A 296 9.41 -8.84 11.92
C LYS A 296 8.36 -9.85 12.41
N THR A 297 7.16 -9.40 12.73
CA THR A 297 6.04 -10.29 13.08
C THR A 297 5.61 -11.12 11.87
N PHE A 298 5.47 -10.51 10.69
CA PHE A 298 5.12 -11.23 9.46
C PHE A 298 6.19 -12.24 9.06
N LEU A 299 7.48 -11.93 9.28
CA LEU A 299 8.59 -12.86 9.07
C LEU A 299 8.45 -14.12 9.91
N LYS A 300 8.13 -13.99 11.20
CA LYS A 300 7.87 -15.12 12.09
C LYS A 300 6.66 -15.97 11.66
N GLN A 301 5.71 -15.36 10.95
CA GLN A 301 4.50 -16.02 10.45
C GLN A 301 4.64 -16.56 9.01
N GLY A 302 5.75 -16.30 8.32
CA GLY A 302 5.91 -16.64 6.90
C GLY A 302 5.00 -15.84 5.97
N LYS A 303 4.66 -14.59 6.31
CA LYS A 303 3.71 -13.72 5.58
C LYS A 303 4.33 -12.41 5.07
N THR A 304 5.65 -12.36 4.90
CA THR A 304 6.33 -11.12 4.47
C THR A 304 5.92 -10.67 3.07
N ASP A 305 5.57 -11.62 2.20
CA ASP A 305 5.00 -11.43 0.85
C ASP A 305 3.72 -10.59 0.80
N SER A 306 3.16 -10.25 1.96
CA SER A 306 1.96 -9.45 2.14
C SER A 306 2.24 -7.98 2.52
N MET A 307 3.51 -7.55 2.60
CA MET A 307 3.88 -6.19 3.04
C MET A 307 4.89 -5.51 2.11
N TRP A 308 4.44 -5.15 0.90
CA TRP A 308 5.29 -4.48 -0.10
C TRP A 308 5.79 -3.12 0.39
N THR A 309 4.98 -2.45 1.23
CA THR A 309 5.28 -1.14 1.80
C THR A 309 6.59 -1.14 2.58
N MET A 310 6.96 -2.24 3.24
CA MET A 310 8.24 -2.30 3.97
C MET A 310 9.44 -2.22 3.02
N TRP A 311 9.35 -2.84 1.84
CA TRP A 311 10.40 -2.75 0.81
C TRP A 311 10.49 -1.33 0.25
N HIS A 312 9.34 -0.71 -0.03
CA HIS A 312 9.30 0.68 -0.49
C HIS A 312 9.86 1.65 0.56
N ILE A 313 9.47 1.50 1.83
CA ILE A 313 9.97 2.31 2.94
C ILE A 313 11.49 2.18 3.07
N PHE A 314 12.04 0.96 2.99
CA PHE A 314 13.48 0.77 3.03
C PHE A 314 14.20 1.42 1.84
N TYR A 315 13.65 1.27 0.63
CA TYR A 315 14.22 1.89 -0.57
C TYR A 315 14.24 3.41 -0.44
N ALA A 316 13.09 4.02 -0.14
CA ALA A 316 12.95 5.46 0.05
C ALA A 316 13.88 5.97 1.16
N TYR A 317 13.96 5.27 2.29
CA TYR A 317 14.88 5.59 3.38
C TYR A 317 16.35 5.59 2.91
N SER A 318 16.77 4.58 2.13
CA SER A 318 18.14 4.51 1.59
C SER A 318 18.46 5.61 0.57
N LYS A 319 17.42 6.23 -0.01
CA LYS A 319 17.51 7.30 -0.99
C LYS A 319 17.23 8.69 -0.41
N LYS A 320 16.93 8.78 0.88
CA LYS A 320 16.49 10.02 1.56
C LYS A 320 15.24 10.64 0.89
N GLU A 321 14.34 9.77 0.40
CA GLU A 321 13.11 10.16 -0.26
C GLU A 321 11.91 10.21 0.70
N TRP A 322 10.93 11.03 0.34
CA TRP A 322 9.71 11.30 1.10
C TRP A 322 8.47 11.11 0.23
N THR A 323 7.38 10.72 0.86
CA THR A 323 6.05 10.71 0.24
C THR A 323 5.30 11.97 0.64
N LEU A 324 4.67 12.63 -0.34
CA LEU A 324 3.83 13.79 -0.08
C LEU A 324 2.41 13.36 0.28
N TYR A 325 1.88 13.92 1.35
CA TYR A 325 0.53 13.68 1.85
C TYR A 325 -0.33 14.93 1.78
N PRO A 326 -1.66 14.77 1.56
CA PRO A 326 -2.60 15.84 1.80
C PRO A 326 -2.75 16.13 3.30
N ASN A 327 -3.08 17.36 3.65
CA ASN A 327 -3.35 17.81 5.02
C ASN A 327 -4.67 18.57 5.11
N PHE A 328 -5.78 17.86 4.92
CA PHE A 328 -7.11 18.46 4.98
C PHE A 328 -7.67 18.49 6.40
N PRO A 329 -8.62 19.40 6.69
CA PRO A 329 -9.32 19.43 7.97
C PRO A 329 -9.86 18.06 8.38
N LYS A 330 -9.78 17.75 9.68
CA LYS A 330 -10.22 16.46 10.26
C LYS A 330 -9.44 15.24 9.72
N ASN A 331 -8.27 15.45 9.10
CA ASN A 331 -7.49 14.42 8.41
C ASN A 331 -8.26 13.80 7.23
N ALA A 332 -9.09 14.59 6.54
CA ALA A 332 -9.77 14.11 5.35
C ALA A 332 -8.75 13.66 4.29
N GLY A 333 -9.08 12.62 3.55
CA GLY A 333 -8.29 12.12 2.44
C GLY A 333 -8.95 12.41 1.09
N MET A 334 -8.16 12.31 0.03
CA MET A 334 -8.69 12.08 -1.32
C MET A 334 -9.20 10.64 -1.49
N THR A 335 -8.90 9.78 -0.52
CA THR A 335 -9.40 8.42 -0.39
C THR A 335 -9.81 8.09 1.03
N ILE A 336 -10.69 7.09 1.17
CA ILE A 336 -10.95 6.38 2.41
C ILE A 336 -10.80 4.87 2.18
N ASN A 337 -10.36 4.14 3.20
CA ASN A 337 -10.30 2.67 3.19
C ASN A 337 -11.44 2.12 4.03
N TRP A 338 -12.21 1.17 3.50
CA TRP A 338 -13.40 0.64 4.17
C TRP A 338 -13.12 -0.33 5.32
N LYS A 339 -11.85 -0.60 5.62
CA LYS A 339 -11.39 -1.42 6.75
C LYS A 339 -12.12 -2.76 6.81
N GLU A 340 -12.32 -3.33 5.63
CA GLU A 340 -13.09 -4.56 5.45
C GLU A 340 -12.27 -5.77 5.87
N LYS A 341 -12.97 -6.84 6.25
CA LYS A 341 -12.33 -8.10 6.60
C LYS A 341 -11.37 -8.56 5.49
N GLY A 342 -10.13 -8.83 5.87
CA GLY A 342 -9.07 -9.19 4.93
C GLY A 342 -7.71 -9.28 5.63
N LEU A 343 -6.65 -8.97 4.88
CA LEU A 343 -5.26 -9.04 5.37
C LEU A 343 -5.02 -8.17 6.62
N HIS A 344 -5.62 -6.98 6.66
CA HIS A 344 -5.36 -5.97 7.69
C HIS A 344 -6.42 -5.92 8.80
N PHE A 345 -7.63 -6.44 8.55
CA PHE A 345 -8.74 -6.37 9.50
C PHE A 345 -9.40 -7.74 9.68
N ALA A 346 -9.50 -8.21 10.93
CA ALA A 346 -10.15 -9.48 11.25
C ALA A 346 -11.68 -9.44 11.05
N LYS A 347 -12.28 -8.24 11.14
CA LYS A 347 -13.69 -7.95 10.93
C LYS A 347 -13.84 -6.64 10.15
N THR A 348 -14.91 -6.50 9.38
CA THR A 348 -15.25 -5.22 8.76
C THR A 348 -15.56 -4.19 9.84
N LEU A 349 -14.84 -3.08 9.84
CA LEU A 349 -15.11 -1.95 10.72
C LEU A 349 -16.04 -0.95 10.03
N LYS A 350 -16.88 -0.24 10.80
CA LYS A 350 -17.64 0.89 10.24
C LYS A 350 -16.64 2.00 9.91
N ASN A 351 -16.55 2.37 8.64
CA ASN A 351 -15.71 3.49 8.25
C ASN A 351 -16.44 4.83 8.46
N THR A 352 -15.84 5.72 9.23
CA THR A 352 -16.30 7.10 9.45
C THR A 352 -15.21 8.11 9.07
N ASP A 353 -14.20 7.66 8.33
CA ASP A 353 -13.07 8.49 7.90
C ASP A 353 -13.60 9.58 6.94
N PRO A 354 -13.16 10.84 7.09
CA PRO A 354 -13.64 11.92 6.24
C PRO A 354 -13.02 11.83 4.85
N LEU A 355 -13.87 11.97 3.83
CA LEU A 355 -13.49 12.09 2.43
C LEU A 355 -13.67 13.53 1.97
N VAL A 356 -12.72 14.05 1.18
CA VAL A 356 -12.86 15.37 0.56
C VAL A 356 -14.01 15.33 -0.46
N MET A 357 -15.05 16.13 -0.21
CA MET A 357 -16.23 16.23 -1.09
C MET A 357 -16.42 17.64 -1.68
N GLU A 358 -15.53 18.57 -1.32
CA GLU A 358 -15.49 19.94 -1.84
C GLU A 358 -14.04 20.31 -2.11
N TRP A 359 -13.79 21.11 -3.16
CA TRP A 359 -12.44 21.52 -3.51
C TRP A 359 -11.91 22.58 -2.54
N ASP A 360 -10.74 22.32 -1.94
CA ASP A 360 -10.02 23.29 -1.13
C ASP A 360 -9.18 24.20 -2.03
N THR A 361 -9.61 25.46 -2.20
CA THR A 361 -8.94 26.44 -3.09
C THR A 361 -7.51 26.77 -2.66
N ARG A 362 -7.11 26.43 -1.42
CA ARG A 362 -5.71 26.56 -1.00
C ARG A 362 -4.77 25.65 -1.80
N LEU A 363 -5.28 24.53 -2.34
CA LEU A 363 -4.55 23.66 -3.27
C LEU A 363 -4.26 24.32 -4.62
N ASP A 364 -4.93 25.42 -4.96
CA ASP A 364 -4.59 26.17 -6.17
C ASP A 364 -3.24 26.89 -6.03
N ASN A 365 -2.77 27.11 -4.81
CA ASN A 365 -1.49 27.74 -4.47
C ASN A 365 -0.66 26.82 -3.56
N LEU A 366 -0.19 25.70 -4.12
CA LEU A 366 0.66 24.76 -3.38
C LEU A 366 1.98 25.43 -2.94
N PRO A 367 2.42 25.19 -1.68
CA PRO A 367 3.63 25.81 -1.15
C PRO A 367 4.85 25.40 -1.97
N GLU A 368 5.87 26.26 -2.03
CA GLU A 368 7.12 25.92 -2.69
C GLU A 368 7.80 24.74 -2.00
N GLU A 369 7.96 24.85 -0.68
CA GLU A 369 8.58 23.86 0.19
C GLU A 369 7.52 23.31 1.15
N PRO A 370 7.01 22.09 0.92
CA PRO A 370 6.19 21.41 1.91
C PRO A 370 6.97 21.17 3.19
N ILE A 371 6.31 21.28 4.34
CA ILE A 371 6.95 20.93 5.61
C ILE A 371 7.25 19.44 5.66
N HIS A 372 8.29 19.07 6.39
CA HIS A 372 8.67 17.69 6.60
C HIS A 372 8.27 17.24 8.01
N LEU A 373 7.66 16.07 8.12
CA LEU A 373 7.35 15.43 9.39
C LEU A 373 8.21 14.18 9.56
N ASP A 374 8.85 14.04 10.73
CA ASP A 374 9.51 12.79 11.10
C ASP A 374 8.46 11.67 11.30
N ALA A 375 8.92 10.42 11.52
CA ALA A 375 7.99 9.29 11.71
C ALA A 375 7.02 9.48 12.90
N ASN A 376 7.35 10.34 13.88
CA ASN A 376 6.52 10.70 15.02
C ASN A 376 5.59 11.91 14.76
N GLY A 377 5.56 12.45 13.55
CA GLY A 377 4.75 13.59 13.17
C GLY A 377 5.30 14.93 13.68
N LYS A 378 6.59 15.00 14.05
CA LYS A 378 7.23 16.27 14.45
C LYS A 378 7.84 16.94 13.24
N ILE A 379 7.71 18.27 13.17
CA ILE A 379 8.34 19.07 12.12
C ILE A 379 9.85 18.94 12.23
N VAL A 380 10.49 18.51 11.15
CA VAL A 380 11.94 18.51 10.98
C VAL A 380 12.33 19.75 10.19
N LYS A 381 13.26 20.54 10.75
CA LYS A 381 13.89 21.66 10.04
C LYS A 381 15.12 21.11 9.31
N HIS A 382 15.22 21.43 8.03
CA HIS A 382 16.45 21.23 7.26
C HIS A 382 17.45 22.33 7.52
#